data_AF-A0A2R4CFK3-F1
#
_entry.id   AF-A0A2R4CFK3-F1
#
_cell.length_a   1.000
_cell.length_b   1.000
_cell.length_c   1.000
_cell.angle_alpha   90.00
_cell.angle_beta   90.00
_cell.angle_gamma   90.00
#
_symmetry.space_group_name_H-M   'P 1'
#
loop_
_entity.id
_entity.type
_entity.pdbx_description
1 polymer ?
#
loop_
_entity_poly.entity_id
_entity_poly.type
_entity_poly.pdbx_seq_one_letter_code
_entity_poly.pdbx_strand_id
1 'polypeptide(L)'
;MTIAAVSKAVLLSAALLAAGSAHATFNKGSIGNASLDDVTLAGETADKLVYSGLNPMSTGSLSFSLAFWNTGSLFWGTLETVDGKYITDYSSRFDFTFGKSASGKTGTWSITNVSKEYDANLDLTLDIHASNASTAFLFDETNIKAGQTLSGTWNIEWLNNGGKVPGFSNAVLFGRDLSLTKTVSPVPEPATLPMLAGGLALVALAARRRAKK
;
A
#
# COMPACT_ATOMS: atom_id res chain seq x y z
N MET A 1 35.91 -15.45 -19.57
CA MET A 1 34.46 -15.19 -19.46
C MET A 1 33.94 -16.03 -18.31
N THR A 2 33.59 -15.39 -17.21
CA THR A 2 32.92 -16.04 -16.07
C THR A 2 32.04 -14.98 -15.42
N ILE A 3 30.74 -15.13 -15.61
CA ILE A 3 29.68 -14.26 -15.13
C ILE A 3 29.46 -14.61 -13.65
N ALA A 4 29.76 -13.69 -12.74
CA ALA A 4 29.41 -13.83 -11.33
C ALA A 4 27.94 -13.43 -11.14
N ALA A 5 27.09 -14.41 -10.90
CA ALA A 5 25.69 -14.21 -10.55
C ALA A 5 25.60 -13.57 -9.15
N VAL A 6 25.03 -12.37 -9.08
CA VAL A 6 24.70 -11.70 -7.82
C VAL A 6 23.32 -12.18 -7.40
N SER A 7 23.28 -13.18 -6.52
CA SER A 7 22.06 -13.64 -5.87
C SER A 7 21.58 -12.56 -4.89
N LYS A 8 20.45 -11.91 -5.20
CA LYS A 8 19.74 -11.04 -4.25
C LYS A 8 19.07 -11.92 -3.20
N ALA A 9 19.59 -11.91 -1.98
CA ALA A 9 18.91 -12.49 -0.83
C ALA A 9 17.68 -11.63 -0.51
N VAL A 10 16.49 -12.19 -0.68
CA VAL A 10 15.24 -11.60 -0.20
C VAL A 10 15.12 -11.98 1.28
N LEU A 11 15.22 -11.00 2.17
CA LEU A 11 14.90 -11.15 3.58
C LEU A 11 13.37 -11.09 3.72
N LEU A 12 12.72 -12.26 3.79
CA LEU A 12 11.35 -12.37 4.29
C LEU A 12 11.40 -12.22 5.82
N SER A 13 11.01 -11.06 6.33
CA SER A 13 10.75 -10.87 7.76
C SER A 13 9.26 -11.05 8.00
N ALA A 14 8.86 -12.27 8.38
CA ALA A 14 7.49 -12.52 8.85
C ALA A 14 7.32 -11.91 10.25
N ALA A 15 6.79 -10.69 10.31
CA ALA A 15 6.34 -10.10 11.57
C ALA A 15 4.91 -10.58 11.85
N LEU A 16 4.78 -11.67 12.61
CA LEU A 16 3.50 -12.13 13.14
C LEU A 16 3.09 -11.23 14.32
N LEU A 17 2.49 -10.08 14.03
CA LEU A 17 1.85 -9.22 15.03
C LEU A 17 0.34 -9.45 15.00
N ALA A 18 -0.13 -10.34 15.87
CA ALA A 18 -1.54 -10.44 16.19
C ALA A 18 -1.97 -9.19 16.97
N ALA A 19 -2.38 -8.14 16.27
CA ALA A 19 -3.07 -7.00 16.85
C ALA A 19 -4.59 -7.30 16.84
N GLY A 20 -5.10 -7.82 17.94
CA GLY A 20 -6.54 -7.87 18.19
C GLY A 20 -7.09 -6.46 18.39
N SER A 21 -7.70 -5.87 17.37
CA SER A 21 -8.51 -4.65 17.51
C SER A 21 -9.82 -5.02 18.19
N ALA A 22 -10.06 -4.45 19.39
CA ALA A 22 -11.33 -4.57 20.09
C ALA A 22 -12.47 -4.00 19.22
N HIS A 23 -13.53 -4.81 19.09
CA HIS A 23 -14.65 -4.61 18.19
C HIS A 23 -15.48 -3.37 18.50
N ALA A 24 -15.81 -2.58 17.48
CA ALA A 24 -17.11 -1.92 17.44
C ALA A 24 -18.13 -2.98 16.97
N THR A 25 -18.83 -3.61 17.92
CA THR A 25 -19.81 -4.67 17.62
C THR A 25 -21.07 -4.06 16.98
N PHE A 26 -21.00 -3.79 15.69
CA PHE A 26 -22.17 -3.48 14.87
C PHE A 26 -22.81 -4.83 14.45
N ASN A 27 -23.66 -5.35 15.34
CA ASN A 27 -24.32 -6.67 15.33
C ASN A 27 -25.15 -6.97 14.06
N LYS A 28 -24.49 -7.23 12.93
CA LYS A 28 -25.05 -7.89 11.75
C LYS A 28 -23.91 -8.70 11.08
N GLY A 29 -23.76 -9.97 11.47
CA GLY A 29 -22.84 -10.96 10.89
C GLY A 29 -21.73 -11.37 11.87
N SER A 30 -20.71 -12.07 11.39
CA SER A 30 -19.58 -12.53 12.22
C SER A 30 -18.27 -12.35 11.48
N ILE A 31 -17.19 -12.13 12.24
CA ILE A 31 -15.83 -12.03 11.69
C ILE A 31 -15.41 -13.31 10.95
N GLY A 32 -16.02 -14.46 11.24
CA GLY A 32 -15.72 -15.70 10.51
C GLY A 32 -14.25 -16.07 10.63
N ASN A 33 -13.61 -16.33 9.47
CA ASN A 33 -12.17 -16.54 9.38
C ASN A 33 -11.41 -15.27 8.97
N ALA A 34 -12.07 -14.11 8.95
CA ALA A 34 -11.45 -12.88 8.46
C ALA A 34 -10.21 -12.50 9.27
N SER A 35 -9.18 -12.11 8.54
CA SER A 35 -7.80 -12.05 9.01
C SER A 35 -7.03 -10.94 8.29
N LEU A 36 -5.89 -10.51 8.84
CA LEU A 36 -5.08 -9.42 8.25
C LEU A 36 -4.53 -9.76 6.86
N ASP A 37 -4.34 -11.05 6.55
CA ASP A 37 -3.84 -11.55 5.28
C ASP A 37 -4.88 -11.63 4.17
N ASP A 38 -6.16 -11.42 4.49
CA ASP A 38 -7.22 -11.39 3.50
C ASP A 38 -7.06 -10.24 2.51
N VAL A 39 -6.43 -9.14 2.92
CA VAL A 39 -6.12 -8.01 2.04
C VAL A 39 -4.64 -7.71 2.12
N THR A 40 -4.01 -7.62 0.94
CA THR A 40 -2.60 -7.29 0.81
C THR A 40 -2.39 -6.01 0.02
N LEU A 41 -1.24 -5.37 0.21
CA LEU A 41 -0.75 -4.27 -0.62
C LEU A 41 0.76 -4.39 -0.75
N ALA A 42 1.27 -4.31 -1.99
CA ALA A 42 2.69 -4.48 -2.31
C ALA A 42 3.30 -5.80 -1.80
N GLY A 43 2.48 -6.84 -1.59
CA GLY A 43 2.89 -8.13 -1.04
C GLY A 43 2.82 -8.24 0.48
N GLU A 44 2.52 -7.15 1.19
CA GLU A 44 2.39 -7.11 2.64
C GLU A 44 0.92 -7.23 3.07
N THR A 45 0.67 -7.79 4.25
CA THR A 45 -0.68 -7.87 4.86
C THR A 45 -1.08 -6.55 5.50
N ALA A 46 -2.37 -6.38 5.82
CA ALA A 46 -2.83 -5.21 6.57
C ALA A 46 -2.24 -5.16 8.00
N ASP A 47 -2.09 -3.95 8.55
CA ASP A 47 -1.61 -3.73 9.92
C ASP A 47 -2.72 -3.93 10.96
N LYS A 48 -3.95 -3.57 10.60
CA LYS A 48 -5.14 -3.73 11.44
C LYS A 48 -6.38 -4.09 10.63
N LEU A 49 -7.30 -4.77 11.32
CA LEU A 49 -8.58 -5.22 10.82
C LEU A 49 -9.71 -4.71 11.72
N VAL A 50 -10.81 -4.25 11.13
CA VAL A 50 -12.05 -3.95 11.85
C VAL A 50 -13.24 -4.54 11.12
N TYR A 51 -14.05 -5.29 11.85
CA TYR A 51 -15.34 -5.80 11.38
C TYR A 51 -16.48 -4.86 11.78
N SER A 52 -17.40 -4.60 10.85
CA SER A 52 -18.58 -3.75 11.05
C SER A 52 -19.81 -4.28 10.29
N GLY A 53 -20.99 -3.86 10.70
CA GLY A 53 -22.24 -4.06 9.96
C GLY A 53 -22.65 -2.84 9.14
N LEU A 54 -21.83 -1.79 9.13
CA LEU A 54 -22.10 -0.53 8.43
C LEU A 54 -21.55 -0.56 7.01
N ASN A 55 -22.31 -0.05 6.04
CA ASN A 55 -21.87 0.05 4.65
C ASN A 55 -21.05 1.34 4.46
N PRO A 56 -19.73 1.25 4.17
CA PRO A 56 -18.83 2.39 4.05
C PRO A 56 -19.24 3.40 2.98
N MET A 57 -19.91 2.95 1.92
CA MET A 57 -20.42 3.86 0.89
C MET A 57 -21.55 4.78 1.42
N SER A 58 -22.29 4.32 2.43
CA SER A 58 -23.37 5.10 3.07
C SER A 58 -22.95 5.82 4.35
N THR A 59 -21.94 5.30 5.05
CA THR A 59 -21.53 5.79 6.37
C THR A 59 -20.13 6.40 6.41
N GLY A 60 -19.40 6.37 5.30
CA GLY A 60 -17.99 6.76 5.27
C GLY A 60 -17.16 5.93 6.26
N SER A 61 -16.17 6.56 6.88
CA SER A 61 -15.24 5.93 7.82
C SER A 61 -15.82 5.63 9.22
N LEU A 62 -17.13 5.82 9.44
CA LEU A 62 -17.76 5.51 10.73
C LEU A 62 -17.66 4.02 11.11
N SER A 63 -17.45 3.13 10.14
CA SER A 63 -17.26 1.69 10.33
C SER A 63 -15.96 1.33 11.07
N PHE A 64 -14.92 2.17 11.00
CA PHE A 64 -13.58 1.84 11.52
C PHE A 64 -12.79 3.00 12.16
N SER A 65 -13.15 4.26 11.92
CA SER A 65 -12.35 5.43 12.36
C SER A 65 -12.02 5.42 13.86
N LEU A 66 -13.01 5.11 14.71
CA LEU A 66 -12.81 4.97 16.15
C LEU A 66 -11.93 3.78 16.56
N ALA A 67 -11.78 2.77 15.73
CA ALA A 67 -10.90 1.64 16.02
C ALA A 67 -9.45 1.88 15.55
N PHE A 68 -9.24 2.78 14.60
CA PHE A 68 -7.92 3.21 14.10
C PHE A 68 -7.47 4.57 14.64
N TRP A 69 -8.11 5.07 15.70
CA TRP A 69 -7.82 6.40 16.27
C TRP A 69 -6.41 6.55 16.82
N ASN A 70 -5.77 5.44 17.22
CA ASN A 70 -4.46 5.44 17.84
C ASN A 70 -3.30 5.23 16.86
N THR A 71 -3.59 5.16 15.55
CA THR A 71 -2.56 5.06 14.51
C THR A 71 -2.36 6.37 13.74
N GLY A 72 -3.22 7.36 13.91
CA GLY A 72 -3.12 8.64 13.19
C GLY A 72 -4.31 9.55 13.44
N SER A 73 -4.62 10.43 12.49
CA SER A 73 -5.76 11.35 12.57
C SER A 73 -7.10 10.63 12.61
N LEU A 74 -8.07 11.20 13.34
CA LEU A 74 -9.44 10.68 13.38
C LEU A 74 -10.18 10.84 12.05
N PHE A 75 -9.75 11.76 11.19
CA PHE A 75 -10.46 12.14 9.99
C PHE A 75 -9.90 11.43 8.76
N TRP A 76 -10.79 10.73 8.06
CA TRP A 76 -10.48 9.99 6.85
C TRP A 76 -11.15 10.66 5.65
N GLY A 77 -10.38 10.87 4.59
CA GLY A 77 -10.90 11.30 3.30
C GLY A 77 -11.21 10.11 2.41
N THR A 78 -12.33 10.14 1.70
CA THR A 78 -12.61 9.17 0.64
C THR A 78 -11.70 9.46 -0.55
N LEU A 79 -10.92 8.47 -0.96
CA LEU A 79 -10.11 8.53 -2.18
C LEU A 79 -10.89 7.99 -3.37
N GLU A 80 -11.55 6.83 -3.19
CA GLU A 80 -12.23 6.15 -4.27
C GLU A 80 -13.39 5.29 -3.74
N THR A 81 -14.42 5.09 -4.56
CA THR A 81 -15.51 4.15 -4.26
C THR A 81 -15.71 3.19 -5.43
N VAL A 82 -16.09 1.96 -5.10
CA VAL A 82 -16.43 0.91 -6.06
C VAL A 82 -17.82 0.38 -5.72
N ASP A 83 -18.82 0.66 -6.55
CA ASP A 83 -20.04 -0.14 -6.54
C ASP A 83 -19.85 -1.31 -7.51
N GLY A 84 -20.58 -2.42 -7.38
CA GLY A 84 -20.38 -3.62 -8.19
C GLY A 84 -20.34 -3.47 -9.73
N LYS A 85 -20.52 -2.26 -10.26
CA LYS A 85 -20.46 -1.88 -11.66
C LYS A 85 -19.49 -0.71 -11.97
N TYR A 86 -19.32 0.25 -11.07
CA TYR A 86 -18.57 1.49 -11.33
C TYR A 86 -17.52 1.81 -10.27
N ILE A 87 -16.45 2.43 -10.74
CA ILE A 87 -15.44 3.07 -9.93
C ILE A 87 -15.69 4.59 -9.99
N THR A 88 -15.76 5.25 -8.84
CA THR A 88 -15.85 6.71 -8.74
C THR A 88 -14.63 7.23 -7.98
N ASP A 89 -13.76 7.93 -8.70
CA ASP A 89 -12.55 8.56 -8.19
C ASP A 89 -12.84 9.96 -7.62
N TYR A 90 -12.33 10.23 -6.42
CA TYR A 90 -12.40 11.51 -5.73
C TYR A 90 -11.03 12.17 -5.55
N SER A 91 -9.96 11.51 -5.99
CA SER A 91 -8.56 11.87 -5.79
C SER A 91 -7.93 12.37 -7.08
N SER A 92 -7.42 13.60 -7.09
CA SER A 92 -6.56 14.06 -8.20
C SER A 92 -5.11 13.57 -8.09
N ARG A 93 -4.79 12.75 -7.08
CA ARG A 93 -3.42 12.35 -6.71
C ARG A 93 -3.15 10.86 -6.87
N PHE A 94 -4.21 10.06 -6.92
CA PHE A 94 -4.10 8.61 -6.93
C PHE A 94 -5.11 8.04 -7.90
N ASP A 95 -4.66 7.14 -8.77
CA ASP A 95 -5.56 6.30 -9.56
C ASP A 95 -5.68 4.94 -8.86
N PHE A 96 -6.88 4.39 -8.77
CA PHE A 96 -7.06 3.03 -8.26
C PHE A 96 -7.72 2.10 -9.27
N THR A 97 -7.45 0.81 -9.09
CA THR A 97 -8.11 -0.25 -9.84
C THR A 97 -8.67 -1.28 -8.88
N PHE A 98 -9.79 -1.88 -9.25
CA PHE A 98 -10.43 -2.93 -8.49
C PHE A 98 -10.95 -4.03 -9.41
N GLY A 99 -10.38 -5.22 -9.26
CA GLY A 99 -10.80 -6.42 -9.94
C GLY A 99 -11.52 -7.35 -8.95
N LYS A 100 -12.57 -8.01 -9.42
CA LYS A 100 -13.25 -9.09 -8.69
C LYS A 100 -13.24 -10.37 -9.51
N SER A 101 -13.09 -11.50 -8.85
CA SER A 101 -13.29 -12.82 -9.46
C SER A 101 -14.77 -13.07 -9.75
N ALA A 102 -15.06 -14.11 -10.53
CA ALA A 102 -16.44 -14.46 -10.89
C ALA A 102 -17.33 -14.81 -9.68
N SER A 103 -16.73 -15.32 -8.59
CA SER A 103 -17.46 -15.58 -7.35
C SER A 103 -17.76 -14.31 -6.55
N GLY A 104 -17.08 -13.20 -6.85
CA GLY A 104 -17.14 -11.96 -6.09
C GLY A 104 -16.56 -12.07 -4.68
N LYS A 105 -15.82 -13.14 -4.36
CA LYS A 105 -15.24 -13.37 -3.02
C LYS A 105 -13.76 -13.03 -2.92
N THR A 106 -13.11 -12.90 -4.07
CA THR A 106 -11.69 -12.58 -4.15
C THR A 106 -11.45 -11.59 -5.28
N GLY A 107 -10.30 -10.96 -5.25
CA GLY A 107 -9.87 -10.11 -6.35
C GLY A 107 -8.53 -9.46 -6.13
N THR A 108 -8.28 -8.45 -6.95
CA THR A 108 -7.05 -7.65 -6.95
C THR A 108 -7.42 -6.19 -6.87
N TRP A 109 -6.50 -5.38 -6.37
CA TRP A 109 -6.64 -3.93 -6.38
C TRP A 109 -5.28 -3.28 -6.55
N SER A 110 -5.28 -1.99 -6.86
CA SER A 110 -4.03 -1.22 -6.90
C SER A 110 -4.28 0.24 -6.58
N ILE A 111 -3.25 0.92 -6.09
CA ILE A 111 -3.19 2.38 -5.99
C ILE A 111 -1.94 2.87 -6.72
N THR A 112 -2.10 3.89 -7.55
CA THR A 112 -1.02 4.51 -8.32
C THR A 112 -0.88 5.96 -7.93
N ASN A 113 0.30 6.39 -7.49
CA ASN A 113 0.58 7.81 -7.32
C ASN A 113 0.80 8.44 -8.70
N VAL A 114 -0.12 9.32 -9.11
CA VAL A 114 -0.09 9.95 -10.43
C VAL A 114 0.96 11.06 -10.54
N SER A 115 1.49 11.52 -9.40
CA SER A 115 2.57 12.50 -9.37
C SER A 115 3.87 11.91 -9.93
N LYS A 116 4.59 12.71 -10.70
CA LYS A 116 5.96 12.38 -11.16
C LYS A 116 7.06 13.04 -10.33
N GLU A 117 6.68 13.87 -9.36
CA GLU A 117 7.61 14.72 -8.62
C GLU A 117 7.57 14.51 -7.10
N TYR A 118 6.50 13.91 -6.58
CA TYR A 118 6.29 13.78 -5.15
C TYR A 118 6.00 12.33 -4.80
N ASP A 119 6.80 11.80 -3.88
CA ASP A 119 6.46 10.59 -3.14
C ASP A 119 5.37 10.93 -2.14
N ALA A 120 4.41 10.02 -1.97
CA ALA A 120 3.34 10.12 -1.00
C ALA A 120 3.59 9.15 0.16
N ASN A 121 3.35 9.62 1.37
CA ASN A 121 3.21 8.77 2.55
C ASN A 121 1.85 9.08 3.19
N LEU A 122 1.05 8.06 3.42
CA LEU A 122 -0.30 8.21 3.97
C LEU A 122 -0.77 6.90 4.61
N ASP A 123 -1.71 7.01 5.53
CA ASP A 123 -2.45 5.82 5.98
C ASP A 123 -3.57 5.53 4.99
N LEU A 124 -3.74 4.27 4.64
CA LEU A 124 -4.77 3.79 3.73
C LEU A 124 -5.72 2.83 4.43
N THR A 125 -6.98 2.84 4.03
CA THR A 125 -7.91 1.78 4.40
C THR A 125 -8.69 1.32 3.19
N LEU A 126 -8.70 0.01 2.95
CA LEU A 126 -9.67 -0.63 2.07
C LEU A 126 -10.83 -1.16 2.92
N ASP A 127 -12.01 -0.56 2.80
CA ASP A 127 -13.23 -1.02 3.47
C ASP A 127 -14.13 -1.72 2.46
N ILE A 128 -14.35 -3.02 2.63
CA ILE A 128 -15.13 -3.86 1.72
C ILE A 128 -16.45 -4.21 2.39
N HIS A 129 -17.56 -3.90 1.72
CA HIS A 129 -18.89 -4.32 2.10
C HIS A 129 -19.37 -5.52 1.30
N ALA A 130 -19.90 -6.50 2.00
CA ALA A 130 -20.48 -7.70 1.42
C ALA A 130 -21.73 -8.12 2.19
N SER A 131 -22.88 -8.02 1.52
CA SER A 131 -24.21 -8.28 2.09
C SER A 131 -24.56 -7.36 3.26
N ASN A 132 -24.38 -7.82 4.50
CA ASN A 132 -24.74 -7.08 5.71
C ASN A 132 -23.55 -6.90 6.65
N ALA A 133 -22.35 -7.14 6.14
CA ALA A 133 -21.10 -7.16 6.86
C ALA A 133 -20.04 -6.42 6.06
N SER A 134 -19.15 -5.72 6.74
CA SER A 134 -18.04 -4.98 6.17
C SER A 134 -16.79 -5.21 6.98
N THR A 135 -15.66 -5.13 6.30
CA THR A 135 -14.36 -5.22 6.96
C THR A 135 -13.43 -4.17 6.39
N ALA A 136 -12.82 -3.41 7.29
CA ALA A 136 -11.84 -2.38 6.99
C ALA A 136 -10.43 -2.88 7.32
N PHE A 137 -9.52 -2.70 6.37
CA PHE A 137 -8.12 -3.13 6.44
C PHE A 137 -7.21 -1.91 6.38
N LEU A 138 -6.49 -1.64 7.47
CA LEU A 138 -5.54 -0.52 7.58
C LEU A 138 -4.18 -0.91 7.00
N PHE A 139 -3.61 -0.02 6.18
CA PHE A 139 -2.20 0.00 5.82
C PHE A 139 -1.60 1.31 6.32
N ASP A 140 -0.88 1.24 7.42
CA ASP A 140 -0.30 2.38 8.13
C ASP A 140 0.97 2.87 7.42
N GLU A 141 1.18 4.19 7.37
CA GLU A 141 2.39 4.79 6.82
C GLU A 141 2.78 4.29 5.40
N THR A 142 1.79 4.06 4.53
CA THR A 142 2.03 3.52 3.19
C THR A 142 2.83 4.52 2.35
N ASN A 143 4.02 4.12 1.91
CA ASN A 143 4.84 4.91 0.98
C ASN A 143 4.58 4.52 -0.48
N ILE A 144 4.16 5.50 -1.29
CA ILE A 144 3.95 5.35 -2.73
C ILE A 144 4.81 6.37 -3.46
N LYS A 145 5.90 5.91 -4.07
CA LYS A 145 6.83 6.77 -4.80
C LYS A 145 6.14 7.44 -5.99
N ALA A 146 6.72 8.54 -6.46
CA ALA A 146 6.27 9.21 -7.66
C ALA A 146 6.16 8.23 -8.85
N GLY A 147 4.97 8.16 -9.47
CA GLY A 147 4.66 7.28 -10.59
C GLY A 147 4.56 5.79 -10.24
N GLN A 148 4.64 5.42 -8.96
CA GLN A 148 4.59 4.02 -8.55
C GLN A 148 3.15 3.53 -8.43
N THR A 149 2.92 2.31 -8.91
CA THR A 149 1.73 1.52 -8.60
C THR A 149 2.07 0.48 -7.54
N LEU A 150 1.30 0.46 -6.45
CA LEU A 150 1.26 -0.65 -5.51
C LEU A 150 0.05 -1.53 -5.86
N SER A 151 0.26 -2.84 -5.94
CA SER A 151 -0.80 -3.80 -6.23
C SER A 151 -1.04 -4.72 -5.05
N GLY A 152 -2.28 -5.18 -4.90
CA GLY A 152 -2.74 -5.97 -3.78
C GLY A 152 -3.79 -7.00 -4.17
N THR A 153 -4.07 -7.91 -3.25
CA THR A 153 -5.18 -8.87 -3.33
C THR A 153 -6.20 -8.57 -2.26
N TRP A 154 -7.41 -9.08 -2.44
CA TRP A 154 -8.42 -9.12 -1.39
C TRP A 154 -9.19 -10.44 -1.44
N ASN A 155 -9.67 -10.88 -0.28
CA ASN A 155 -10.45 -12.08 -0.04
C ASN A 155 -11.51 -11.78 1.03
N ILE A 156 -12.69 -12.36 0.87
CA ILE A 156 -13.80 -12.21 1.81
C ILE A 156 -13.91 -13.52 2.59
N GLU A 157 -13.55 -13.50 3.86
CA GLU A 157 -13.70 -14.66 4.77
C GLU A 157 -14.63 -14.40 5.97
N TRP A 158 -15.15 -13.18 6.09
CA TRP A 158 -16.19 -12.87 7.07
C TRP A 158 -17.55 -13.45 6.66
N LEU A 159 -18.42 -13.62 7.65
CA LEU A 159 -19.73 -14.23 7.47
C LEU A 159 -20.84 -13.19 7.53
N ASN A 160 -21.82 -13.35 6.64
CA ASN A 160 -23.07 -12.63 6.71
C ASN A 160 -23.97 -13.17 7.85
N ASN A 161 -25.15 -12.57 8.04
CA ASN A 161 -26.12 -13.00 9.06
C ASN A 161 -26.59 -14.46 8.91
N GLY A 162 -26.46 -15.05 7.72
CA GLY A 162 -26.80 -16.44 7.45
C GLY A 162 -25.65 -17.42 7.68
N GLY A 163 -24.52 -16.98 8.25
CA GLY A 163 -23.36 -17.83 8.50
C GLY A 163 -22.61 -18.24 7.23
N LYS A 164 -22.77 -17.51 6.13
CA LYS A 164 -22.13 -17.80 4.83
C LYS A 164 -21.19 -16.67 4.45
N VAL A 165 -20.09 -17.02 3.78
CA VAL A 165 -19.21 -16.06 3.13
C VAL A 165 -19.98 -15.37 1.98
N PRO A 166 -20.30 -14.06 2.11
CA PRO A 166 -21.05 -13.32 1.11
C PRO A 166 -20.19 -13.00 -0.12
N GLY A 167 -20.83 -12.52 -1.19
CA GLY A 167 -20.13 -11.90 -2.32
C GLY A 167 -20.00 -10.39 -2.13
N PHE A 168 -18.97 -9.82 -2.74
CA PHE A 168 -18.70 -8.38 -2.82
C PHE A 168 -19.95 -7.58 -3.22
N SER A 169 -20.18 -6.47 -2.53
CA SER A 169 -21.26 -5.52 -2.83
C SER A 169 -20.70 -4.16 -3.25
N ASN A 170 -19.83 -3.58 -2.42
CA ASN A 170 -19.10 -2.35 -2.71
C ASN A 170 -17.82 -2.28 -1.89
N ALA A 171 -16.93 -1.35 -2.24
CA ALA A 171 -15.77 -0.98 -1.42
C ALA A 171 -15.52 0.51 -1.47
N VAL A 172 -14.81 1.01 -0.47
CA VAL A 172 -14.33 2.39 -0.40
C VAL A 172 -12.88 2.38 0.03
N LEU A 173 -12.05 3.12 -0.71
CA LEU A 173 -10.69 3.41 -0.32
C LEU A 173 -10.66 4.75 0.40
N PHE A 174 -10.12 4.74 1.62
CA PHE A 174 -9.91 5.94 2.42
C PHE A 174 -8.43 6.23 2.58
N GLY A 175 -8.10 7.51 2.74
CA GLY A 175 -6.77 7.97 3.08
C GLY A 175 -6.79 9.05 4.16
N ARG A 176 -5.73 9.15 4.94
CA ARG A 176 -5.48 10.25 5.87
C ARG A 176 -3.98 10.53 5.99
N ASP A 177 -3.65 11.63 6.68
CA ASP A 177 -2.27 11.97 7.04
C ASP A 177 -1.30 12.01 5.85
N LEU A 178 -1.81 12.46 4.70
CA LEU A 178 -1.03 12.58 3.47
C LEU A 178 0.12 13.57 3.65
N SER A 179 1.34 13.04 3.60
CA SER A 179 2.59 13.79 3.52
C SER A 179 3.21 13.61 2.14
N LEU A 180 3.71 14.71 1.56
CA LEU A 180 4.32 14.72 0.24
C LEU A 180 5.79 15.12 0.34
N THR A 181 6.67 14.26 -0.17
CA THR A 181 8.11 14.54 -0.22
C THR A 181 8.55 14.65 -1.67
N LYS A 182 9.22 15.75 -2.02
CA LYS A 182 9.72 15.94 -3.38
C LYS A 182 10.80 14.90 -3.69
N THR A 183 10.60 14.15 -4.78
CA THR A 183 11.58 13.22 -5.30
C THR A 183 12.77 14.01 -5.82
N VAL A 184 13.92 13.87 -5.17
CA VAL A 184 15.18 14.44 -5.66
C VAL A 184 15.82 13.39 -6.56
N SER A 185 15.89 13.66 -7.87
CA SER A 185 16.70 12.82 -8.74
C SER A 185 18.15 12.89 -8.25
N PRO A 186 18.87 11.76 -8.16
CA PRO A 186 20.30 11.79 -7.90
C PRO A 186 20.92 12.74 -8.93
N VAL A 187 21.51 13.83 -8.46
CA VAL A 187 22.28 14.72 -9.34
C VAL A 187 23.35 13.84 -9.96
N PRO A 188 23.42 13.71 -11.31
CA PRO A 188 24.47 12.93 -11.94
C PRO A 188 25.80 13.41 -11.36
N GLU A 189 26.54 12.51 -10.72
CA GLU A 189 27.86 12.88 -10.23
C GLU A 189 28.60 13.48 -11.42
N PRO A 190 29.18 14.69 -11.28
CA PRO A 190 30.08 15.19 -12.30
C PRO A 190 31.11 14.10 -12.60
N ALA A 191 31.76 14.14 -13.75
CA ALA A 191 32.85 13.24 -14.08
C ALA A 191 34.08 13.36 -13.13
N THR A 192 33.90 13.79 -11.88
CA THR A 192 34.83 13.84 -10.76
C THR A 192 35.64 12.56 -10.60
N LEU A 193 35.02 11.38 -10.68
CA LEU A 193 35.76 10.11 -10.59
C LEU A 193 36.68 9.89 -11.82
N PRO A 194 36.22 10.02 -13.07
CA PRO A 194 37.09 10.04 -14.25
C PRO A 194 38.16 11.14 -14.24
N MET A 195 37.83 12.34 -13.78
CA MET A 195 38.73 13.50 -13.70
C MET A 195 39.81 13.30 -12.64
N LEU A 196 39.46 12.76 -11.48
CA LEU A 196 40.41 12.39 -10.43
C LEU A 196 41.33 11.27 -10.91
N ALA A 197 40.78 10.22 -11.53
CA ALA A 197 41.55 9.13 -12.08
C ALA A 197 42.49 9.61 -13.20
N GLY A 198 42.00 10.48 -14.09
CA GLY A 198 42.78 11.11 -15.15
C GLY A 198 43.91 11.99 -14.60
N GLY A 199 43.62 12.79 -13.56
CA GLY A 199 44.60 13.61 -12.86
C GLY A 199 45.70 12.76 -12.20
N LEU A 200 45.32 11.70 -11.49
CA LEU A 200 46.27 10.77 -10.87
C LEU A 200 47.12 10.02 -11.91
N ALA A 201 46.53 9.62 -13.04
CA ALA A 201 47.26 8.99 -14.14
C ALA A 201 48.32 9.92 -14.74
N LEU A 202 47.98 11.21 -14.93
CA LEU A 202 48.94 12.21 -15.41
C LEU A 202 50.09 12.43 -14.41
N VAL A 203 49.81 12.48 -13.12
CA VAL A 203 50.83 12.61 -12.06
C VAL A 203 51.74 11.38 -12.04
N ALA A 204 51.18 10.17 -12.13
CA ALA A 204 51.95 8.93 -12.18
C ALA A 204 52.86 8.85 -13.42
N LEU A 205 52.37 9.28 -14.59
CA LEU A 205 53.16 9.35 -15.83
C LEU A 205 54.30 10.37 -15.71
N ALA A 206 54.05 11.54 -15.11
CA ALA A 206 55.06 12.57 -14.89
C ALA A 206 56.16 12.08 -13.92
N ALA A 207 55.77 11.41 -12.83
CA ALA A 207 56.72 10.84 -11.86
C ALA A 207 57.60 9.75 -12.51
N ARG A 208 57.03 8.85 -13.31
CA ARG A 208 57.77 7.78 -14.01
C ARG A 208 58.80 8.32 -15.01
N ARG A 209 58.53 9.47 -15.64
CA ARG A 209 59.49 10.12 -16.56
C ARG A 209 60.68 10.73 -15.84
N ARG A 210 60.50 11.24 -14.62
CA ARG A 210 61.61 11.81 -13.82
C ARG A 210 62.53 10.75 -13.24
N ALA A 211 62.01 9.57 -12.90
CA ALA A 211 62.82 8.47 -12.36
C ALA A 211 63.69 7.74 -13.40
N LYS A 212 63.52 8.03 -14.70
CA LYS A 212 64.32 7.44 -15.80
C LYS A 212 65.41 8.37 -16.35
N LYS A 213 65.54 9.57 -15.79
CA LYS A 213 66.71 10.44 -15.96
C LYS A 213 67.61 10.31 -14.75
#